data_AF-A0A2G2B0R7-F1
#
_entry.id   AF-A0A2G2B0R7-F1
#
_cell.length_a   1.000
_cell.length_b   1.000
_cell.length_c   1.000
_cell.angle_alpha   90.00
_cell.angle_beta   90.00
_cell.angle_gamma   90.00
#
_symmetry.space_group_name_H-M   'P 1'
#
loop_
_entity.id
_entity.type
_entity.pdbx_description
1 polymer ?
#
loop_
_entity_poly.entity_id
_entity_poly.type
_entity_poly.pdbx_seq_one_letter_code
_entity_poly.pdbx_strand_id
1 'polypeptide(L)'
;DMLEVASMGLHVGQLSSREDMAWCFDAVTVNSARIMGLQGYGLEKGCQANMVLLQATDPIEAIRLCATRLAVIRGGKVVSNTPASIARLDLEGRPEQVDPASYAPKTTG
;
A
#
# COMPACT_ATOMS: atom_id res chain seq x y z
N ASP A 1 10.76 1.04 4.75
CA ASP A 1 9.31 1.36 4.87
C ASP A 1 8.58 0.20 5.55
N MET A 2 7.44 0.41 6.20
CA MET A 2 6.61 -0.66 6.77
C MET A 2 6.08 -1.64 5.71
N LEU A 3 5.87 -1.21 4.46
CA LEU A 3 5.52 -2.13 3.37
C LEU A 3 6.65 -3.12 3.06
N GLU A 4 7.91 -2.66 3.10
CA GLU A 4 9.07 -3.55 2.92
C GLU A 4 9.20 -4.54 4.08
N VAL A 5 8.92 -4.09 5.32
CA VAL A 5 8.90 -4.97 6.49
C VAL A 5 7.82 -6.04 6.34
N ALA A 6 6.62 -5.68 5.88
CA ALA A 6 5.54 -6.64 5.61
C ALA A 6 5.90 -7.61 4.48
N SER A 7 6.46 -7.12 3.37
CA SER A 7 6.92 -7.94 2.24
C SER A 7 8.00 -8.94 2.67
N MET A 8 9.01 -8.48 3.42
CA MET A 8 10.05 -9.35 3.97
C MET A 8 9.48 -10.36 4.97
N GLY A 9 8.61 -9.93 5.89
CA GLY A 9 7.97 -10.81 6.87
C GLY A 9 7.14 -11.89 6.21
N LEU A 10 6.44 -11.56 5.12
CA LEU A 10 5.67 -12.51 4.34
C LEU A 10 6.54 -13.62 3.76
N HIS A 11 7.69 -13.28 3.18
CA HIS A 11 8.59 -14.27 2.58
C HIS A 11 9.21 -15.18 3.64
N VAL A 12 9.63 -14.62 4.77
CA VAL A 12 10.21 -15.38 5.88
C VAL A 12 9.16 -16.32 6.52
N GLY A 13 7.93 -15.84 6.68
CA GLY A 13 6.82 -16.59 7.28
C GLY A 13 6.13 -17.57 6.35
N GLN A 14 6.52 -17.67 5.07
CA GLN A 14 5.84 -18.46 4.04
C GLN A 14 4.34 -18.10 3.88
N LEU A 15 4.04 -16.82 4.08
CA LEU A 15 2.69 -16.26 4.14
C LEU A 15 2.17 -15.88 2.74
N SER A 16 2.12 -16.85 1.83
CA SER A 16 1.89 -16.57 0.39
C SER A 16 0.43 -16.52 -0.05
N SER A 17 -0.55 -16.83 0.83
CA SER A 17 -1.96 -16.75 0.44
C SER A 17 -2.45 -15.29 0.42
N ARG A 18 -3.58 -15.04 -0.25
CA ARG A 18 -4.22 -13.71 -0.26
C ARG A 18 -4.63 -13.25 1.14
N GLU A 19 -5.11 -14.18 1.97
CA GLU A 19 -5.47 -13.92 3.36
C GLU A 19 -4.23 -13.54 4.17
N ASP A 20 -3.13 -14.29 4.01
CA ASP A 20 -1.88 -13.99 4.71
C ASP A 20 -1.29 -12.63 4.30
N MET A 21 -1.35 -12.30 3.01
CA MET A 21 -0.94 -10.99 2.50
C MET A 21 -1.76 -9.86 3.10
N ALA A 22 -3.09 -10.00 3.14
CA ALA A 22 -3.96 -9.02 3.78
C ALA A 22 -3.63 -8.88 5.28
N TRP A 23 -3.40 -10.00 5.96
CA TRP A 23 -3.01 -10.00 7.37
C TRP A 23 -1.65 -9.30 7.60
N CYS A 24 -0.67 -9.48 6.70
CA CYS A 24 0.61 -8.80 6.78
C CYS A 24 0.45 -7.27 6.67
N PHE A 25 -0.50 -6.79 5.87
CA PHE A 25 -0.81 -5.37 5.77
C PHE A 25 -1.43 -4.85 7.08
N ASP A 26 -2.35 -5.60 7.67
CA ASP A 26 -2.95 -5.27 8.97
C ASP A 26 -1.92 -5.28 10.10
N ALA A 27 -0.96 -6.21 10.07
CA ALA A 27 0.14 -6.32 11.03
C ALA A 27 0.92 -4.99 11.14
N VAL A 28 1.23 -4.36 10.01
CA VAL A 28 1.98 -3.09 9.95
C VAL A 28 1.10 -1.84 9.97
N THR A 29 -0.21 -1.98 10.15
CA THR A 29 -1.16 -0.86 10.23
C THR A 29 -2.03 -0.94 11.49
N VAL A 30 -3.23 -1.51 11.39
CA VAL A 30 -4.25 -1.52 12.44
C VAL A 30 -3.82 -2.32 13.67
N ASN A 31 -3.11 -3.43 13.50
CA ASN A 31 -2.64 -4.25 14.62
C ASN A 31 -1.56 -3.53 15.41
N SER A 32 -0.60 -2.89 14.73
CA SER A 32 0.41 -2.05 15.36
C SER A 32 -0.21 -0.88 16.12
N ALA A 33 -1.17 -0.18 15.53
CA ALA A 33 -1.88 0.92 16.19
C ALA A 33 -2.63 0.46 17.46
N ARG A 34 -3.26 -0.71 17.41
CA ARG A 34 -3.95 -1.33 18.56
C ARG A 34 -2.97 -1.68 19.68
N ILE A 35 -1.83 -2.30 19.35
CA ILE A 35 -0.77 -2.65 20.32
C ILE A 35 -0.24 -1.40 21.02
N MET A 36 -0.10 -0.29 20.29
CA MET A 36 0.34 0.99 20.84
C MET A 36 -0.75 1.76 21.60
N GLY A 37 -2.00 1.27 21.61
CA GLY A 37 -3.11 1.94 22.28
C GLY A 37 -3.53 3.27 21.64
N LEU A 38 -3.28 3.45 20.33
CA LEU A 38 -3.61 4.70 19.64
C LEU A 38 -5.13 4.91 19.56
N GLN A 39 -5.58 6.08 19.99
CA GLN A 39 -6.98 6.49 19.91
C GLN A 39 -7.25 7.30 18.62
N GLY A 40 -8.41 7.09 18.01
CA GLY A 40 -8.80 7.78 16.78
C GLY A 40 -7.91 7.44 15.57
N TYR A 41 -7.36 6.22 15.53
CA TYR A 41 -6.62 5.66 14.40
C TYR A 41 -7.56 4.87 13.49
N GLY A 42 -7.53 5.16 12.19
CA GLY A 42 -8.33 4.48 11.19
C GLY A 42 -8.86 5.44 10.13
N LEU A 43 -9.55 4.91 9.13
CA LEU A 43 -10.20 5.66 8.06
C LEU A 43 -11.71 5.77 8.29
N GLU A 44 -12.10 6.07 9.54
CA GLU A 44 -13.50 6.16 9.95
C GLU A 44 -13.87 7.60 10.35
N LYS A 45 -15.16 7.93 10.25
CA LYS A 45 -15.66 9.24 10.70
C LYS A 45 -15.37 9.42 12.20
N GLY A 46 -14.81 10.57 12.56
CA GLY A 46 -14.39 10.87 13.94
C GLY A 46 -12.93 10.52 14.26
N CYS A 47 -12.26 9.73 13.41
CA CYS A 47 -10.81 9.56 13.51
C CYS A 47 -10.08 10.83 13.08
N GLN A 48 -8.83 10.96 13.53
CA GLN A 48 -7.97 12.03 13.02
C GLN A 48 -7.72 11.82 11.52
N ALA A 49 -7.71 12.90 10.73
CA ALA A 49 -7.44 12.85 9.30
C ALA A 49 -5.95 12.59 9.00
N ASN A 50 -5.45 11.42 9.41
CA ASN A 50 -4.10 10.93 9.22
C ASN A 50 -4.15 9.71 8.33
N MET A 51 -3.52 9.77 7.16
CA MET A 51 -3.54 8.66 6.21
C MET A 51 -2.37 8.73 5.25
N VAL A 52 -2.13 7.61 4.58
CA VAL A 52 -1.12 7.48 3.55
C VAL A 52 -1.82 7.02 2.27
N LEU A 53 -1.54 7.69 1.16
CA LEU A 53 -2.01 7.27 -0.15
C LEU A 53 -0.92 6.43 -0.84
N LEU A 54 -1.26 5.21 -1.22
CA LEU A 54 -0.38 4.26 -1.89
C LEU A 54 -0.81 4.06 -3.34
N GLN A 55 0.15 3.96 -4.26
CA GLN A 55 -0.08 3.62 -5.67
C GLN A 55 -0.33 2.12 -5.82
N ALA A 56 -1.51 1.67 -5.37
CA ALA A 56 -1.97 0.29 -5.48
C ALA A 56 -3.50 0.24 -5.45
N THR A 57 -4.09 -0.83 -5.99
CA THR A 57 -5.55 -1.00 -6.03
C THR A 57 -6.14 -1.54 -4.73
N ASP A 58 -5.35 -2.27 -3.94
CA ASP A 58 -5.76 -2.92 -2.71
C ASP A 58 -4.54 -3.21 -1.80
N PRO A 59 -4.76 -3.63 -0.53
CA PRO A 59 -3.69 -3.93 0.42
C PRO A 59 -2.71 -5.04 -0.03
N ILE A 60 -3.19 -6.03 -0.79
CA ILE A 60 -2.36 -7.13 -1.29
C ILE A 60 -1.41 -6.58 -2.36
N GLU A 61 -1.94 -5.82 -3.31
CA GLU A 61 -1.14 -5.15 -4.35
C GLU A 61 -0.17 -4.13 -3.74
N ALA A 62 -0.54 -3.47 -2.65
CA ALA A 62 0.34 -2.55 -1.93
C ALA A 62 1.60 -3.25 -1.40
N ILE A 63 1.47 -4.48 -0.89
CA ILE A 63 2.61 -5.30 -0.46
C ILE A 63 3.36 -5.86 -1.67
N ARG A 64 2.64 -6.48 -2.62
CA ARG A 64 3.23 -7.14 -3.80
C ARG A 64 4.13 -6.20 -4.60
N LEU A 65 3.71 -4.94 -4.74
CA LEU A 65 4.43 -3.91 -5.49
C LEU A 65 5.42 -3.10 -4.64
N CYS A 66 5.44 -3.28 -3.31
CA CYS A 66 6.05 -2.31 -2.38
C CYS A 66 5.64 -0.88 -2.77
N ALA A 67 4.32 -0.65 -2.82
CA ALA A 67 3.72 0.45 -3.56
C ALA A 67 4.28 1.83 -3.20
N THR A 68 4.39 2.68 -4.22
CA THR A 68 4.88 4.05 -4.04
C THR A 68 3.93 4.85 -3.16
N ARG A 69 4.51 5.55 -2.19
CA ARG A 69 3.80 6.44 -1.28
C ARG A 69 3.56 7.79 -1.94
N LEU A 70 2.40 7.95 -2.57
CA LEU A 70 2.03 9.15 -3.32
C LEU A 70 1.86 10.37 -2.41
N ALA A 71 1.26 10.18 -1.23
CA ALA A 71 1.07 11.26 -0.27
C ALA A 71 1.04 10.77 1.17
N VAL A 72 1.51 11.62 2.08
CA VAL A 72 1.30 11.48 3.53
C VAL A 72 0.45 12.65 3.99
N ILE A 73 -0.66 12.34 4.62
CA ILE A 73 -1.62 13.31 5.15
C ILE A 73 -1.61 13.23 6.67
N ARG A 74 -1.41 14.37 7.33
CA ARG A 74 -1.45 14.49 8.80
C ARG A 74 -2.38 15.65 9.16
N GLY A 75 -3.39 15.38 9.99
CA GLY A 75 -4.38 16.38 10.40
C GLY A 75 -5.09 17.05 9.23
N GLY A 76 -5.34 16.31 8.14
CA GLY A 76 -5.99 16.82 6.93
C GLY A 76 -5.09 17.65 6.01
N LYS A 77 -3.78 17.72 6.28
CA LYS A 77 -2.81 18.43 5.43
C LYS A 77 -1.83 17.45 4.80
N VAL A 78 -1.53 17.63 3.52
CA VAL A 78 -0.44 16.88 2.85
C VAL A 78 0.90 17.39 3.40
N VAL A 79 1.66 16.50 4.03
CA VAL A 79 2.97 16.83 4.63
C VAL A 79 4.15 16.30 3.81
N SER A 80 3.90 15.34 2.91
CA SER A 80 4.88 14.81 1.97
C SER A 80 4.16 14.25 0.75
N ASN A 81 4.79 14.33 -0.41
CA ASN A 81 4.31 13.72 -1.65
C ASN A 81 5.48 13.14 -2.45
N THR A 82 5.18 12.12 -3.25
CA THR A 82 6.11 11.49 -4.18
C THR A 82 5.40 11.35 -5.54
N PRO A 83 6.06 11.64 -6.66
CA PRO A 83 5.50 11.32 -7.97
C PRO A 83 5.16 9.83 -8.10
N ALA A 84 4.14 9.52 -8.89
CA ALA A 84 3.80 8.13 -9.20
C ALA A 84 4.98 7.45 -9.93
N SER A 85 5.21 6.18 -9.61
CA SER A 85 6.17 5.34 -10.32
C SER A 85 5.55 4.88 -11.63
N ILE A 86 6.09 5.38 -12.74
CA ILE A 86 5.65 5.08 -14.10
C ILE A 86 6.84 4.54 -14.88
N ALA A 87 6.68 3.35 -15.48
CA ALA A 87 7.70 2.78 -16.34
C ALA A 87 7.60 3.41 -17.73
N ARG A 88 8.73 3.91 -18.26
CA ARG A 88 8.83 4.33 -19.65
C ARG A 88 9.29 3.16 -20.52
N LEU A 89 8.61 2.94 -21.63
CA LEU A 89 8.93 1.91 -22.61
C LEU A 89 9.47 2.55 -23.88
N ASP A 90 10.62 2.06 -24.33
CA ASP A 90 11.18 2.35 -25.65
C ASP A 90 11.05 1.08 -26.52
N LEU A 91 9.80 0.74 -26.83
CA LEU A 91 9.43 -0.49 -27.54
C LEU A 91 8.42 -0.17 -28.64
N GLU A 92 8.76 -0.51 -29.88
CA GLU A 92 7.89 -0.27 -31.03
C GLU A 92 6.54 -0.99 -30.87
N GLY A 93 5.45 -0.27 -31.17
CA GLY A 93 4.09 -0.80 -31.09
C GLY A 93 3.52 -0.97 -29.67
N ARG A 94 4.21 -0.48 -28.62
CA ARG A 94 3.73 -0.50 -27.23
C ARG A 94 3.42 0.93 -26.72
N PRO A 95 2.60 1.08 -25.66
CA PRO A 95 2.42 2.37 -25.01
C PRO A 95 3.76 2.92 -24.49
N GLU A 96 3.98 4.23 -24.59
CA GLU A 96 5.21 4.88 -24.09
C GLU A 96 5.36 4.74 -22.57
N GLN A 97 4.25 4.62 -21.85
CA GLN A 97 4.23 4.57 -20.39
C GLN A 97 3.28 3.47 -19.89
N VAL A 98 3.69 2.82 -18.81
CA VAL A 98 2.88 1.83 -18.08
C VAL A 98 2.93 2.12 -16.60
N ASP A 99 1.75 2.19 -15.97
CA ASP A 99 1.59 2.20 -14.53
C ASP A 99 1.55 0.75 -14.01
N PRO A 100 2.53 0.29 -13.22
CA PRO A 100 2.51 -1.07 -12.65
C PRO A 100 1.27 -1.36 -11.80
N ALA A 101 0.68 -0.35 -11.14
CA ALA A 101 -0.52 -0.50 -10.32
C ALA A 101 -1.78 -0.74 -11.15
N SER A 102 -1.75 -0.42 -12.45
CA SER A 102 -2.87 -0.67 -13.37
C SER A 102 -3.01 -2.14 -13.79
N TYR A 103 -1.99 -2.98 -13.53
CA TYR A 103 -1.94 -4.39 -13.93
C TYR A 103 -2.38 -5.37 -12.81
N ALA A 104 -3.17 -4.90 -11.84
CA ALA A 104 -3.68 -5.77 -10.79
C ALA A 104 -4.54 -6.92 -11.37
N PRO A 105 -4.36 -8.18 -10.92
CA PRO A 105 -5.22 -9.27 -11.35
C PRO A 105 -6.68 -8.95 -11.05
N LYS A 106 -7.54 -9.00 -12.06
CA LYS A 106 -8.99 -8.81 -11.86
C LYS A 106 -9.48 -9.89 -10.90
N THR A 107 -10.11 -9.48 -9.81
CA THR A 107 -10.78 -10.42 -8.90
C THR A 107 -11.99 -10.96 -9.65
N THR A 108 -11.90 -12.17 -10.19
CA THR A 108 -13.10 -12.92 -10.60
C THR A 108 -13.81 -13.29 -9.30
N GLY A 109 -15.01 -12.75 -9.11
CA GLY A 109 -15.86 -13.06 -7.94
C GLY A 109 -16.32 -14.50 -7.90
#